data_AF-A0AAE2YN69-F1
#
_entry.id   AF-A0AAE2YN69-F1
#
_cell.length_a   1.000
_cell.length_b   1.000
_cell.length_c   1.000
_cell.angle_alpha   90.00
_cell.angle_beta   90.00
_cell.angle_gamma   90.00
#
_symmetry.space_group_name_H-M   'P 1'
#
loop_
_entity.id
_entity.type
_entity.pdbx_description
1 polymer ?
#
loop_
_entity_poly.entity_id
_entity_poly.type
_entity_poly.pdbx_seq_one_letter_code
_entity_poly.pdbx_strand_id
1 'polypeptide(L)'
;MCVRKIFSILLGSALTLIAVNGEACTRVVYHGEDGLTITGRTMDWKDPMNTRLWLFPAGLKENGGAGKNAAAWTSRYGSVVVTSLNAAVSDGMNQKGLVANMLWLNSSKYPDHCGADEKRLAISAWAQYFLDNFATVRDVLHSLKTHPVCLISAPIPGTDRFTTLHLSLSDSSGNSAILEYIDGNLVIHEGRQYQVLTNDPEYSQQLAVARYWEGIGGTRFLPGSNQAPDRFARASFYIHAIPNTASNRVGVAQVFSVLNNISVPMGISTPGHPNISTTRWRVVADQKDLKYYFNSTSSMDLFWVDLNKADLKPGAPVRMLPMGQGETYNGDVVDKFVPSKPFQFAPVPPEVLAAYR
;
A
#
# COMPACT_ATOMS: atom_id res chain seq x y z
N MET A 1 10.52 -13.87 71.15
CA MET A 1 9.73 -12.68 70.76
C MET A 1 10.33 -12.10 69.48
N CYS A 2 9.53 -12.07 68.41
CA CYS A 2 9.53 -11.20 67.20
C CYS A 2 10.88 -10.81 66.56
N VAL A 3 11.28 -11.35 65.39
CA VAL A 3 10.76 -11.16 64.00
C VAL A 3 10.90 -9.73 63.47
N ARG A 4 11.84 -9.51 62.54
CA ARG A 4 11.59 -9.03 61.16
C ARG A 4 12.91 -8.93 60.37
N LYS A 5 13.20 -9.94 59.55
CA LYS A 5 14.12 -9.79 58.41
C LYS A 5 13.33 -9.15 57.27
N ILE A 6 13.74 -7.95 56.86
CA ILE A 6 13.19 -7.27 55.68
C ILE A 6 13.80 -7.94 54.44
N PHE A 7 13.03 -8.80 53.78
CA PHE A 7 13.33 -9.24 52.41
C PHE A 7 12.96 -8.10 51.48
N SER A 8 13.97 -7.44 50.90
CA SER A 8 13.77 -6.54 49.76
C SER A 8 13.55 -7.40 48.52
N ILE A 9 12.29 -7.55 48.11
CA ILE A 9 11.94 -8.16 46.83
C ILE A 9 12.18 -7.09 45.76
N LEU A 10 13.30 -7.19 45.06
CA LEU A 10 13.51 -6.50 43.79
C LEU A 10 12.64 -7.21 42.74
N LEU A 11 11.42 -6.70 42.53
CA LEU A 11 10.61 -7.05 41.36
C LEU A 11 11.27 -6.37 40.14
N GLY A 12 12.19 -7.07 39.49
CA GLY A 12 12.66 -6.69 38.17
C GLY A 12 11.52 -6.89 37.19
N SER A 13 10.81 -5.81 36.86
CA SER A 13 9.92 -5.77 35.70
C SER A 13 10.79 -5.87 34.45
N ALA A 14 10.98 -7.10 33.96
CA ALA A 14 11.48 -7.31 32.61
C ALA A 14 10.44 -6.73 31.64
N LEU A 15 10.63 -5.48 31.21
CA LEU A 15 10.00 -5.00 29.99
C LEU A 15 10.57 -5.87 28.86
N THR A 16 9.82 -6.90 28.47
CA THR A 16 9.98 -7.52 27.17
C THR A 16 9.69 -6.44 26.13
N LEU A 17 10.76 -5.84 25.60
CA LEU A 17 10.71 -5.10 24.36
C LEU A 17 10.22 -6.08 23.28
N ILE A 18 8.91 -6.07 23.04
CA ILE A 18 8.34 -6.74 21.88
C ILE A 18 8.91 -6.00 20.67
N ALA A 19 9.85 -6.63 19.97
CA ALA A 19 10.36 -6.12 18.71
C ALA A 19 9.18 -6.05 17.73
N VAL A 20 8.76 -4.83 17.38
CA VAL A 20 7.70 -4.61 16.40
C VAL A 20 8.26 -4.96 15.02
N ASN A 21 7.56 -5.84 14.30
CA ASN A 21 7.95 -6.34 12.98
C ASN A 21 7.61 -5.32 11.88
N GLY A 22 8.27 -4.16 11.82
CA GLY A 22 7.87 -3.10 10.90
C GLY A 22 8.53 -3.17 9.52
N GLU A 23 7.82 -3.65 8.50
CA GLU A 23 8.11 -3.20 7.12
C GLU A 23 7.94 -1.67 7.06
N ALA A 24 8.66 -0.98 6.18
CA ALA A 24 8.79 0.48 6.22
C ALA A 24 8.11 1.26 5.08
N CYS A 25 7.08 0.71 4.45
CA CYS A 25 6.30 1.41 3.42
C CYS A 25 5.70 2.75 3.91
N THR A 26 5.78 3.80 3.10
CA THR A 26 5.05 5.06 3.32
C THR A 26 4.23 5.39 2.09
N ARG A 27 3.04 5.93 2.27
CA ARG A 27 2.21 6.53 1.23
C ARG A 27 1.94 8.00 1.56
N VAL A 28 1.98 8.85 0.55
CA VAL A 28 1.65 10.28 0.64
C VAL A 28 0.72 10.70 -0.51
N VAL A 29 -0.12 11.70 -0.29
CA VAL A 29 -0.90 12.36 -1.34
C VAL A 29 -0.61 13.84 -1.30
N TYR A 30 -0.23 14.38 -2.44
CA TYR A 30 -0.04 15.80 -2.64
C TYR A 30 -1.25 16.39 -3.33
N HIS A 31 -1.75 17.49 -2.78
CA HIS A 31 -2.82 18.32 -3.35
C HIS A 31 -2.19 19.62 -3.85
N GLY A 32 -2.06 19.76 -5.16
CA GLY A 32 -1.58 20.97 -5.81
C GLY A 32 -2.72 21.90 -6.25
N GLU A 33 -2.39 22.86 -7.11
CA GLU A 33 -3.35 23.80 -7.70
C GLU A 33 -4.08 23.16 -8.88
N ASP A 34 -5.18 23.78 -9.35
CA ASP A 34 -5.94 23.34 -10.51
C ASP A 34 -6.33 21.85 -10.51
N GLY A 35 -6.68 21.33 -9.33
CA GLY A 35 -7.10 19.94 -9.14
C GLY A 35 -5.97 18.91 -9.28
N LEU A 36 -4.70 19.33 -9.24
CA LEU A 36 -3.57 18.41 -9.27
C LEU A 36 -3.58 17.52 -8.02
N THR A 37 -3.73 16.20 -8.23
CA THR A 37 -3.62 15.19 -7.18
C THR A 37 -2.54 14.18 -7.58
N ILE A 38 -1.56 13.97 -6.70
CA ILE A 38 -0.45 13.05 -6.94
C ILE A 38 -0.29 12.14 -5.73
N THR A 39 -0.35 10.82 -5.92
CA THR A 39 -0.09 9.84 -4.87
C THR A 39 1.30 9.26 -5.01
N GLY A 40 2.10 9.29 -3.95
CA GLY A 40 3.43 8.69 -3.90
C GLY A 40 3.49 7.55 -2.88
N ARG A 41 4.32 6.54 -3.13
CA ARG A 41 4.56 5.46 -2.17
C ARG A 41 5.98 4.89 -2.24
N THR A 42 6.54 4.52 -1.08
CA THR A 42 7.73 3.65 -0.95
C THR A 42 7.34 2.19 -0.66
N MET A 43 8.06 1.25 -1.25
CA MET A 43 8.00 -0.17 -0.87
C MET A 43 9.29 -0.57 -0.20
N ASP A 44 9.16 -1.00 1.05
CA ASP A 44 10.29 -1.39 1.86
C ASP A 44 10.14 -2.88 2.18
N TRP A 45 11.16 -3.66 1.83
CA TRP A 45 11.14 -5.11 2.01
C TRP A 45 12.55 -5.69 2.19
N LYS A 46 12.69 -6.62 3.13
CA LYS A 46 13.99 -7.18 3.51
C LYS A 46 14.65 -7.95 2.38
N ASP A 47 13.88 -8.73 1.62
CA ASP A 47 14.40 -9.59 0.56
C ASP A 47 14.27 -8.94 -0.82
N PRO A 48 15.04 -9.41 -1.83
CA PRO A 48 14.76 -9.06 -3.21
C PRO A 48 13.31 -9.39 -3.56
N MET A 49 12.58 -8.42 -4.11
CA MET A 49 11.20 -8.63 -4.52
C MET A 49 11.16 -8.94 -6.02
N ASN A 50 10.46 -10.00 -6.40
CA ASN A 50 10.14 -10.28 -7.80
C ASN A 50 9.00 -9.35 -8.29
N THR A 51 9.24 -8.04 -8.23
CA THR A 51 8.28 -7.02 -8.62
C THR A 51 8.12 -6.98 -10.14
N ARG A 52 6.87 -6.83 -10.60
CA ARG A 52 6.53 -6.67 -12.02
C ARG A 52 5.47 -5.59 -12.17
N LEU A 53 5.51 -4.89 -13.30
CA LEU A 53 4.44 -4.01 -13.72
C LEU A 53 3.58 -4.72 -14.77
N TRP A 54 2.27 -4.56 -14.64
CA TRP A 54 1.28 -5.14 -15.54
C TRP A 54 0.34 -4.07 -16.07
N LEU A 55 -0.09 -4.24 -17.32
CA LEU A 55 -1.22 -3.55 -17.91
C LEU A 55 -2.35 -4.55 -18.04
N PHE A 56 -3.41 -4.31 -17.26
CA PHE A 56 -4.63 -5.08 -17.31
C PHE A 56 -5.71 -4.28 -18.03
N PRO A 57 -6.22 -4.73 -19.18
CA PRO A 57 -7.33 -4.06 -19.85
C PRO A 57 -8.64 -4.24 -19.08
N ALA A 58 -9.63 -3.42 -19.41
CA ALA A 58 -11.01 -3.67 -19.00
C ALA A 58 -11.54 -4.98 -19.62
N GLY A 59 -12.62 -5.53 -19.09
CA GLY A 59 -13.29 -6.73 -19.61
C GLY A 59 -12.67 -8.06 -19.18
N LEU A 60 -11.69 -8.07 -18.27
CA LEU A 60 -11.11 -9.30 -17.74
C LEU A 60 -12.08 -9.95 -16.75
N LYS A 61 -12.26 -11.28 -16.87
CA LYS A 61 -13.05 -12.06 -15.92
C LYS A 61 -12.14 -12.52 -14.79
N GLU A 62 -12.42 -12.05 -13.59
CA GLU A 62 -11.59 -12.28 -12.42
C GLU A 62 -12.32 -13.08 -11.35
N ASN A 63 -11.53 -13.79 -10.53
CA ASN A 63 -12.00 -14.54 -9.38
C ASN A 63 -11.21 -14.11 -8.14
N GLY A 64 -11.92 -13.84 -7.05
CA GLY A 64 -11.37 -13.34 -5.80
C GLY A 64 -10.55 -14.33 -5.00
N GLY A 65 -10.35 -15.57 -5.47
CA GLY A 65 -9.39 -16.52 -4.90
C GLY A 65 -9.75 -17.07 -3.51
N ALA A 66 -10.97 -16.86 -3.03
CA ALA A 66 -11.39 -17.20 -1.66
C ALA A 66 -12.32 -18.42 -1.58
N GLY A 67 -12.14 -19.40 -2.47
CA GLY A 67 -12.88 -20.67 -2.46
C GLY A 67 -14.39 -20.52 -2.74
N LYS A 68 -15.22 -21.23 -1.97
CA LYS A 68 -16.69 -21.17 -2.11
C LYS A 68 -17.17 -19.74 -1.85
N ASN A 69 -18.09 -19.23 -2.67
CA ASN A 69 -18.60 -17.86 -2.62
C ASN A 69 -17.52 -16.78 -2.86
N ALA A 70 -16.37 -17.12 -3.44
CA ALA A 70 -15.42 -16.12 -3.92
C ALA A 70 -16.13 -15.10 -4.82
N ALA A 71 -15.82 -13.82 -4.63
CA ALA A 71 -16.26 -12.76 -5.52
C ALA A 71 -15.79 -13.07 -6.94
N ALA A 72 -16.66 -12.88 -7.92
CA ALA A 72 -16.30 -12.96 -9.33
C ALA A 72 -16.79 -11.68 -9.99
N TRP A 73 -15.95 -11.08 -10.84
CA TRP A 73 -16.29 -9.83 -11.51
C TRP A 73 -15.73 -9.80 -12.92
N THR A 74 -16.16 -8.79 -13.68
CA THR A 74 -15.55 -8.43 -14.95
C THR A 74 -14.99 -7.01 -14.79
N SER A 75 -13.70 -6.81 -15.06
CA SER A 75 -13.06 -5.52 -14.84
C SER A 75 -13.75 -4.43 -15.67
N ARG A 76 -14.18 -3.36 -15.01
CA ARG A 76 -14.83 -2.20 -15.66
C ARG A 76 -13.79 -1.22 -16.17
N TYR A 77 -12.67 -1.14 -15.48
CA TYR A 77 -11.58 -0.22 -15.78
C TYR A 77 -10.29 -0.99 -16.03
N GLY A 78 -9.54 -0.59 -17.06
CA GLY A 78 -8.17 -1.03 -17.19
C GLY A 78 -7.25 -0.32 -16.21
N SER A 79 -6.11 -0.93 -15.90
CA SER A 79 -5.17 -0.45 -14.89
C SER A 79 -3.72 -0.76 -15.23
N VAL A 80 -2.82 0.05 -14.68
CA VAL A 80 -1.42 -0.34 -14.46
C VAL A 80 -1.27 -0.75 -13.00
N VAL A 81 -0.62 -1.88 -12.76
CA VAL A 81 -0.43 -2.39 -11.40
C VAL A 81 0.97 -2.90 -11.18
N VAL A 82 1.41 -2.83 -9.92
CA VAL A 82 2.65 -3.40 -9.43
C VAL A 82 2.32 -4.65 -8.62
N THR A 83 2.83 -5.79 -9.06
CA THR A 83 2.64 -7.06 -8.36
C THR A 83 3.85 -7.38 -7.49
N SER A 84 3.59 -7.93 -6.32
CA SER A 84 4.60 -8.41 -5.39
C SER A 84 4.57 -9.93 -5.30
N LEU A 85 5.75 -10.54 -5.22
CA LEU A 85 5.95 -11.99 -5.05
C LEU A 85 5.23 -12.87 -6.08
N ASN A 86 4.90 -12.31 -7.27
CA ASN A 86 4.07 -12.95 -8.29
C ASN A 86 2.74 -13.51 -7.74
N ALA A 87 2.20 -12.90 -6.68
CA ALA A 87 1.12 -13.45 -5.88
C ALA A 87 -0.01 -12.45 -5.64
N ALA A 88 0.29 -11.16 -5.54
CA ALA A 88 -0.69 -10.13 -5.20
C ALA A 88 -0.38 -8.83 -5.93
N VAL A 89 -1.44 -8.05 -6.21
CA VAL A 89 -1.27 -6.64 -6.56
C VAL A 89 -1.02 -5.87 -5.28
N SER A 90 0.15 -5.24 -5.19
CA SER A 90 0.50 -4.42 -4.04
C SER A 90 0.25 -2.94 -4.26
N ASP A 91 0.21 -2.48 -5.51
CA ASP A 91 0.05 -1.08 -5.89
C ASP A 91 -0.58 -0.94 -7.28
N GLY A 92 -1.18 0.19 -7.61
CA GLY A 92 -1.59 0.49 -8.97
C GLY A 92 -2.50 1.71 -9.12
N MET A 93 -2.79 2.04 -10.37
CA MET A 93 -3.72 3.08 -10.76
C MET A 93 -4.58 2.62 -11.94
N ASN A 94 -5.89 2.90 -11.90
CA ASN A 94 -6.78 2.62 -13.02
C ASN A 94 -6.94 3.82 -13.96
N GLN A 95 -7.56 3.59 -15.12
CA GLN A 95 -7.81 4.62 -16.15
C GLN A 95 -8.78 5.75 -15.74
N LYS A 96 -9.26 5.76 -14.50
CA LYS A 96 -10.05 6.85 -13.89
C LYS A 96 -9.27 7.64 -12.85
N GLY A 97 -8.02 7.28 -12.60
CA GLY A 97 -7.17 7.91 -11.61
C GLY A 97 -7.46 7.47 -10.18
N LEU A 98 -8.15 6.34 -9.97
CA LEU A 98 -8.20 5.68 -8.66
C LEU A 98 -6.86 4.96 -8.45
N VAL A 99 -6.21 5.25 -7.33
CA VAL A 99 -4.95 4.65 -6.89
C VAL A 99 -5.22 3.77 -5.68
N ALA A 100 -4.59 2.60 -5.63
CA ALA A 100 -4.68 1.67 -4.51
C ALA A 100 -3.28 1.24 -4.07
N ASN A 101 -3.01 1.30 -2.76
CA ASN A 101 -1.71 0.93 -2.18
C ASN A 101 -1.92 0.01 -0.97
N MET A 102 -1.36 -1.19 -1.01
CA MET A 102 -1.35 -2.16 0.11
C MET A 102 -0.08 -2.01 0.93
N LEU A 103 -0.21 -1.65 2.20
CA LEU A 103 0.89 -1.46 3.15
C LEU A 103 0.74 -2.45 4.31
N TRP A 104 1.87 -2.88 4.88
CA TRP A 104 1.87 -3.78 6.05
C TRP A 104 1.35 -3.06 7.29
N LEU A 105 0.52 -3.72 8.10
CA LEU A 105 0.06 -3.25 9.41
C LEU A 105 0.03 -4.45 10.36
N ASN A 106 0.89 -4.46 11.38
CA ASN A 106 1.04 -5.66 12.23
C ASN A 106 -0.20 -5.92 13.11
N SER A 107 -0.94 -4.88 13.46
CA SER A 107 -2.16 -5.00 14.27
C SER A 107 -3.38 -5.45 13.48
N SER A 108 -3.27 -5.67 12.17
CA SER A 108 -4.42 -6.14 11.37
C SER A 108 -4.92 -7.49 11.86
N LYS A 109 -6.21 -7.56 12.19
CA LYS A 109 -6.96 -8.80 12.47
C LYS A 109 -8.23 -8.80 11.63
N TYR A 110 -8.32 -9.77 10.72
CA TYR A 110 -9.43 -9.91 9.78
C TYR A 110 -10.61 -10.65 10.42
N PRO A 111 -11.81 -10.63 9.80
CA PRO A 111 -12.96 -11.35 10.33
C PRO A 111 -12.68 -12.85 10.46
N ASP A 112 -13.06 -13.47 11.57
CA ASP A 112 -12.91 -14.93 11.75
C ASP A 112 -14.06 -15.73 11.11
N HIS A 113 -15.09 -15.04 10.61
CA HIS A 113 -16.26 -15.61 9.95
C HIS A 113 -16.73 -14.67 8.83
N CYS A 114 -17.36 -15.26 7.82
CA CYS A 114 -18.04 -14.51 6.76
C CYS A 114 -19.53 -14.89 6.78
N GLY A 115 -20.40 -13.95 6.41
CA GLY A 115 -21.81 -14.27 6.21
C GLY A 115 -22.01 -15.40 5.18
N ALA A 116 -23.06 -16.21 5.35
CA ALA A 116 -23.31 -17.37 4.48
C ALA A 116 -23.42 -17.00 2.99
N ASP A 117 -24.04 -15.85 2.69
CA ASP A 117 -24.22 -15.33 1.34
C ASP A 117 -23.20 -14.23 0.96
N GLU A 118 -22.32 -13.86 1.89
CA GLU A 118 -21.34 -12.81 1.69
C GLU A 118 -20.28 -13.25 0.68
N LYS A 119 -19.94 -12.35 -0.24
CA LYS A 119 -18.86 -12.61 -1.20
C LYS A 119 -17.52 -12.54 -0.50
N ARG A 120 -16.68 -13.54 -0.75
CA ARG A 120 -15.35 -13.65 -0.14
C ARG A 120 -14.28 -13.13 -1.08
N LEU A 121 -13.28 -12.45 -0.55
CA LEU A 121 -12.17 -11.91 -1.34
C LEU A 121 -10.85 -12.24 -0.66
N ALA A 122 -9.93 -12.87 -1.39
CA ALA A 122 -8.58 -13.10 -0.90
C ALA A 122 -7.83 -11.77 -0.83
N ILE A 123 -7.01 -11.62 0.21
CA ILE A 123 -6.21 -10.41 0.40
C ILE A 123 -5.29 -10.09 -0.79
N SER A 124 -4.85 -11.12 -1.52
CA SER A 124 -4.03 -11.01 -2.73
C SER A 124 -4.72 -10.29 -3.89
N ALA A 125 -6.05 -10.32 -3.94
CA ALA A 125 -6.88 -9.70 -4.96
C ALA A 125 -7.48 -8.36 -4.51
N TRP A 126 -7.24 -7.93 -3.26
CA TRP A 126 -7.97 -6.83 -2.63
C TRP A 126 -7.82 -5.49 -3.36
N ALA A 127 -6.58 -5.10 -3.68
CA ALA A 127 -6.33 -3.88 -4.45
C ALA A 127 -6.87 -3.96 -5.88
N GLN A 128 -6.65 -5.10 -6.58
CA GLN A 128 -7.14 -5.24 -7.96
C GLN A 128 -8.67 -5.17 -8.02
N TYR A 129 -9.38 -5.80 -7.08
CA TYR A 129 -10.83 -5.74 -7.00
C TYR A 129 -11.34 -4.30 -7.01
N PHE A 130 -10.72 -3.40 -6.25
CA PHE A 130 -11.14 -2.00 -6.25
C PHE A 130 -10.73 -1.25 -7.52
N LEU A 131 -9.51 -1.45 -8.01
CA LEU A 131 -9.02 -0.83 -9.24
C LEU A 131 -9.88 -1.22 -10.46
N ASP A 132 -10.37 -2.45 -10.49
CA ASP A 132 -11.19 -2.96 -11.59
C ASP A 132 -12.61 -2.42 -11.59
N ASN A 133 -13.20 -2.18 -10.41
CA ASN A 133 -14.64 -1.97 -10.28
C ASN A 133 -15.05 -0.51 -10.05
N PHE A 134 -14.17 0.35 -9.55
CA PHE A 134 -14.54 1.68 -9.07
C PHE A 134 -13.71 2.81 -9.69
N ALA A 135 -14.34 3.97 -9.88
CA ALA A 135 -13.68 5.16 -10.42
C ALA A 135 -13.21 6.12 -9.31
N THR A 136 -13.92 6.15 -8.18
CA THR A 136 -13.65 7.08 -7.08
C THR A 136 -13.63 6.37 -5.73
N VAL A 137 -13.01 7.00 -4.74
CA VAL A 137 -13.03 6.54 -3.34
C VAL A 137 -14.47 6.44 -2.84
N ARG A 138 -15.33 7.40 -3.20
CA ARG A 138 -16.74 7.39 -2.78
C ARG A 138 -17.50 6.18 -3.32
N ASP A 139 -17.24 5.77 -4.57
CA ASP A 139 -17.86 4.57 -5.15
C ASP A 139 -17.45 3.30 -4.39
N VAL A 140 -16.17 3.21 -4.02
CA VAL A 140 -15.65 2.09 -3.21
C VAL A 140 -16.38 2.02 -1.87
N LEU A 141 -16.44 3.14 -1.14
CA LEU A 141 -17.05 3.18 0.19
C LEU A 141 -18.56 2.94 0.14
N HIS A 142 -19.24 3.47 -0.89
CA HIS A 142 -20.65 3.16 -1.12
C HIS A 142 -20.86 1.66 -1.39
N SER A 143 -19.99 1.04 -2.18
CA SER A 143 -20.05 -0.40 -2.42
C SER A 143 -19.81 -1.21 -1.16
N LEU A 144 -18.80 -0.87 -0.35
CA LEU A 144 -18.53 -1.59 0.90
C LEU A 144 -19.70 -1.50 1.89
N LYS A 145 -20.44 -0.38 1.88
CA LYS A 145 -21.64 -0.21 2.72
C LYS A 145 -22.85 -1.00 2.23
N THR A 146 -23.01 -1.14 0.91
CA THR A 146 -24.22 -1.71 0.29
C THR A 146 -24.06 -3.17 -0.13
N HIS A 147 -22.84 -3.56 -0.48
CA HIS A 147 -22.44 -4.87 -0.98
C HIS A 147 -21.10 -5.26 -0.34
N PRO A 148 -21.09 -5.56 0.98
CA PRO A 148 -19.86 -5.90 1.69
C PRO A 148 -19.21 -7.15 1.09
N VAL A 149 -17.89 -7.16 1.14
CA VAL A 149 -17.06 -8.32 0.81
C VAL A 149 -16.28 -8.74 2.04
N CYS A 150 -16.32 -10.03 2.35
CA CYS A 150 -15.55 -10.61 3.45
C CYS A 150 -14.10 -10.80 2.98
N LEU A 151 -13.18 -10.02 3.53
CA LEU A 151 -11.76 -10.15 3.23
C LEU A 151 -11.17 -11.32 4.01
N ILE A 152 -10.50 -12.23 3.31
CA ILE A 152 -9.83 -13.40 3.89
C ILE A 152 -8.33 -13.28 3.64
N SER A 153 -7.56 -13.28 4.73
CA SER A 153 -6.11 -13.29 4.67
C SER A 153 -5.55 -14.70 4.85
N ALA A 154 -4.31 -14.90 4.39
CA ALA A 154 -3.59 -16.15 4.45
C ALA A 154 -2.07 -15.89 4.61
N PRO A 155 -1.28 -16.91 4.97
CA PRO A 155 0.17 -16.83 4.89
C PRO A 155 0.66 -16.50 3.48
N ILE A 156 1.79 -15.80 3.39
CA ILE A 156 2.46 -15.56 2.11
C ILE A 156 2.85 -16.93 1.51
N PRO A 157 2.54 -17.20 0.23
CA PRO A 157 2.84 -18.48 -0.40
C PRO A 157 4.28 -18.93 -0.17
N GLY A 158 4.46 -20.17 0.32
CA GLY A 158 5.77 -20.75 0.61
C GLY A 158 6.42 -20.30 1.93
N THR A 159 5.68 -19.61 2.80
CA THR A 159 6.17 -19.16 4.11
C THR A 159 5.08 -19.31 5.19
N ASP A 160 5.49 -19.27 6.46
CA ASP A 160 4.56 -19.23 7.60
C ASP A 160 4.17 -17.79 8.00
N ARG A 161 4.63 -16.77 7.27
CA ARG A 161 4.36 -15.37 7.58
C ARG A 161 2.93 -15.00 7.19
N PHE A 162 2.06 -14.82 8.18
CA PHE A 162 0.68 -14.37 7.97
C PHE A 162 0.61 -12.95 7.38
N THR A 163 -0.29 -12.72 6.42
CA THR A 163 -0.36 -11.45 5.69
C THR A 163 -1.20 -10.41 6.44
N THR A 164 -0.55 -9.42 7.05
CA THR A 164 -1.23 -8.35 7.82
C THR A 164 -1.01 -7.01 7.13
N LEU A 165 -2.05 -6.52 6.44
CA LEU A 165 -2.02 -5.34 5.58
C LEU A 165 -3.21 -4.45 5.91
N HIS A 166 -3.08 -3.18 5.56
CA HIS A 166 -4.18 -2.25 5.32
C HIS A 166 -4.13 -1.74 3.89
N LEU A 167 -5.23 -1.15 3.43
CA LEU A 167 -5.34 -0.59 2.10
C LEU A 167 -5.55 0.91 2.19
N SER A 168 -4.79 1.67 1.40
CA SER A 168 -5.10 3.07 1.12
C SER A 168 -5.59 3.25 -0.31
N LEU A 169 -6.51 4.20 -0.48
CA LEU A 169 -7.10 4.59 -1.75
C LEU A 169 -7.01 6.11 -1.89
N SER A 170 -6.79 6.60 -3.11
CA SER A 170 -6.94 8.01 -3.49
C SER A 170 -7.54 8.12 -4.87
N ASP A 171 -8.29 9.18 -5.15
CA ASP A 171 -8.87 9.45 -6.46
C ASP A 171 -8.50 10.83 -7.01
N SER A 172 -8.78 11.06 -8.29
CA SER A 172 -8.44 12.30 -9.00
C SER A 172 -9.13 13.54 -8.45
N SER A 173 -10.15 13.39 -7.59
CA SER A 173 -10.74 14.52 -6.87
C SER A 173 -9.88 14.96 -5.69
N GLY A 174 -8.90 14.17 -5.27
CA GLY A 174 -8.10 14.40 -4.05
C GLY A 174 -8.69 13.74 -2.81
N ASN A 175 -9.77 12.96 -2.92
CA ASN A 175 -10.28 12.21 -1.77
C ASN A 175 -9.33 11.05 -1.43
N SER A 176 -9.30 10.64 -0.17
CA SER A 176 -8.54 9.48 0.30
C SER A 176 -9.38 8.63 1.25
N ALA A 177 -9.12 7.33 1.24
CA ALA A 177 -9.63 6.41 2.25
C ALA A 177 -8.54 5.45 2.72
N ILE A 178 -8.55 5.14 4.01
CA ILE A 178 -7.68 4.13 4.63
C ILE A 178 -8.58 3.09 5.29
N LEU A 179 -8.38 1.83 4.90
CA LEU A 179 -9.18 0.68 5.30
C LEU A 179 -8.30 -0.26 6.13
N GLU A 180 -8.59 -0.37 7.41
CA GLU A 180 -7.88 -1.22 8.36
C GLU A 180 -8.84 -2.25 8.94
N TYR A 181 -8.38 -3.49 9.13
CA TYR A 181 -9.15 -4.49 9.86
C TYR A 181 -8.59 -4.59 11.28
N ILE A 182 -9.31 -4.03 12.25
CA ILE A 182 -8.91 -3.98 13.66
C ILE A 182 -9.87 -4.84 14.47
N ASP A 183 -9.33 -5.83 15.18
CA ASP A 183 -10.12 -6.81 15.96
C ASP A 183 -11.29 -7.42 15.17
N GLY A 184 -11.05 -7.77 13.90
CA GLY A 184 -12.04 -8.38 13.01
C GLY A 184 -12.98 -7.39 12.31
N ASN A 185 -12.92 -6.10 12.64
CA ASN A 185 -13.83 -5.09 12.12
C ASN A 185 -13.15 -4.17 11.11
N LEU A 186 -13.84 -3.86 10.01
CA LEU A 186 -13.38 -2.86 9.05
C LEU A 186 -13.54 -1.44 9.62
N VAL A 187 -12.41 -0.80 9.89
CA VAL A 187 -12.31 0.61 10.28
C VAL A 187 -11.91 1.43 9.06
N ILE A 188 -12.64 2.52 8.80
CA ILE A 188 -12.46 3.35 7.61
C ILE A 188 -12.23 4.80 8.03
N HIS A 189 -11.14 5.39 7.53
CA HIS A 189 -10.88 6.82 7.59
C HIS A 189 -11.01 7.42 6.20
N GLU A 190 -12.06 8.21 5.94
CA GLU A 190 -12.28 8.92 4.68
C GLU A 190 -12.08 10.43 4.81
N GLY A 191 -11.34 11.01 3.87
CA GLY A 191 -11.26 12.46 3.71
C GLY A 191 -10.01 12.90 2.98
N ARG A 192 -10.08 14.08 2.36
CA ARG A 192 -8.94 14.71 1.67
C ARG A 192 -7.73 14.94 2.58
N GLN A 193 -7.98 15.14 3.88
CA GLN A 193 -6.96 15.40 4.89
C GLN A 193 -6.10 14.16 5.21
N TYR A 194 -6.54 12.95 4.85
CA TYR A 194 -5.80 11.71 5.10
C TYR A 194 -4.78 11.45 3.99
N GLN A 195 -3.79 12.34 3.90
CA GLN A 195 -2.77 12.36 2.86
C GLN A 195 -1.66 11.35 3.10
N VAL A 196 -1.28 11.12 4.36
CA VAL A 196 -0.14 10.26 4.71
C VAL A 196 -0.63 8.98 5.36
N LEU A 197 0.04 7.86 5.07
CA LEU A 197 -0.11 6.58 5.74
C LEU A 197 1.26 5.89 5.84
N THR A 198 1.55 5.30 7.01
CA THR A 198 2.67 4.37 7.21
C THR A 198 2.15 3.04 7.74
N ASN A 199 3.06 2.09 7.99
CA ASN A 199 2.71 0.72 8.37
C ASN A 199 2.04 0.58 9.72
N ASP A 200 2.63 1.19 10.74
CA ASP A 200 2.27 1.00 12.14
C ASP A 200 2.41 2.33 12.87
N PRO A 201 1.69 2.53 13.99
CA PRO A 201 0.56 1.73 14.48
C PRO A 201 -0.70 1.87 13.59
N GLU A 202 -1.85 1.40 14.04
CA GLU A 202 -3.16 1.72 13.44
C GLU A 202 -3.36 3.23 13.25
N TYR A 203 -4.13 3.62 12.24
CA TYR A 203 -4.10 4.98 11.69
C TYR A 203 -4.52 6.06 12.70
N SER A 204 -5.48 5.76 13.58
CA SER A 204 -5.91 6.67 14.64
C SER A 204 -4.75 7.12 15.55
N GLN A 205 -3.80 6.22 15.81
CA GLN A 205 -2.60 6.49 16.58
C GLN A 205 -1.54 7.24 15.74
N GLN A 206 -1.42 6.93 14.45
CA GLN A 206 -0.56 7.71 13.54
C GLN A 206 -0.98 9.21 13.51
N LEU A 207 -2.29 9.48 13.48
CA LEU A 207 -2.81 10.85 13.58
C LEU A 207 -2.43 11.54 14.90
N ALA A 208 -2.34 10.81 16.01
CA ALA A 208 -1.87 11.36 17.28
C ALA A 208 -0.37 11.71 17.23
N VAL A 209 0.44 10.89 16.57
CA VAL A 209 1.86 11.16 16.32
C VAL A 209 2.04 12.44 15.50
N ALA A 210 1.28 12.64 14.42
CA ALA A 210 1.35 13.88 13.65
C ALA A 210 1.04 15.11 14.50
N ARG A 211 -0.05 15.08 15.29
CA ARG A 211 -0.42 16.21 16.17
C ARG A 211 0.68 16.58 17.17
N TYR A 212 1.38 15.60 17.72
CA TYR A 212 2.52 15.86 18.61
C TYR A 212 3.65 16.61 17.87
N TRP A 213 4.05 16.12 16.70
CA TRP A 213 5.15 16.72 15.93
C TRP A 213 4.78 18.07 15.29
N GLU A 214 3.52 18.30 14.96
CA GLU A 214 3.01 19.62 14.55
C GLU A 214 3.27 20.66 15.64
N GLY A 215 3.04 20.33 16.92
CA GLY A 215 3.29 21.23 18.04
C GLY A 215 4.77 21.60 18.24
N ILE A 216 5.70 20.75 17.80
CA ILE A 216 7.15 21.04 17.84
C ILE A 216 7.55 21.99 16.69
N GLY A 217 6.88 21.89 15.55
CA GLY A 217 7.18 22.63 14.32
C GLY A 217 8.31 21.98 13.55
N GLY A 218 8.00 21.38 12.38
CA GLY A 218 8.94 20.55 11.62
C GLY A 218 10.18 21.28 11.07
N THR A 219 10.20 22.62 11.06
CA THR A 219 11.41 23.40 10.74
C THR A 219 12.40 23.49 11.92
N ARG A 220 11.94 23.24 13.15
CA ARG A 220 12.78 23.21 14.36
C ARG A 220 13.38 21.82 14.57
N PHE A 221 12.54 20.79 14.50
CA PHE A 221 12.96 19.41 14.67
C PHE A 221 11.98 18.46 14.01
N LEU A 222 12.51 17.41 13.39
CA LEU A 222 11.77 16.23 12.95
C LEU A 222 12.52 14.97 13.37
N PRO A 223 11.81 13.90 13.73
CA PRO A 223 12.45 12.64 14.05
C PRO A 223 13.05 12.03 12.77
N GLY A 224 14.30 11.58 12.86
CA GLY A 224 15.12 11.17 11.72
C GLY A 224 15.31 9.66 11.55
N SER A 225 14.70 8.82 12.39
CA SER A 225 14.87 7.37 12.26
C SER A 225 14.01 6.78 11.13
N ASN A 226 14.17 5.48 10.90
CA ASN A 226 13.43 4.73 9.88
C ASN A 226 12.12 4.13 10.41
N GLN A 227 11.78 4.37 11.68
CA GLN A 227 10.54 3.87 12.28
C GLN A 227 9.32 4.48 11.59
N ALA A 228 8.21 3.73 11.56
CA ALA A 228 6.97 4.19 10.92
C ALA A 228 6.44 5.53 11.47
N PRO A 229 6.37 5.76 12.80
CA PRO A 229 5.99 7.06 13.36
C PRO A 229 6.88 8.23 12.89
N ASP A 230 8.18 8.00 12.75
CA ASP A 230 9.14 9.02 12.34
C ASP A 230 8.97 9.37 10.85
N ARG A 231 8.83 8.36 10.00
CA ARG A 231 8.50 8.55 8.58
C ARG A 231 7.16 9.26 8.41
N PHE A 232 6.16 8.90 9.22
CA PHE A 232 4.85 9.54 9.21
C PHE A 232 4.96 11.04 9.54
N ALA A 233 5.72 11.39 10.58
CA ALA A 233 5.96 12.78 10.96
C ALA A 233 6.67 13.58 9.86
N ARG A 234 7.75 13.02 9.29
CA ARG A 234 8.47 13.67 8.18
C ARG A 234 7.61 13.82 6.93
N ALA A 235 6.91 12.76 6.52
CA ALA A 235 6.00 12.78 5.39
C ALA A 235 4.89 13.82 5.58
N SER A 236 4.26 13.83 6.76
CA SER A 236 3.18 14.77 7.12
C SER A 236 3.68 16.20 7.10
N PHE A 237 4.88 16.48 7.59
CA PHE A 237 5.43 17.83 7.49
C PHE A 237 5.74 18.20 6.03
N TYR A 238 6.56 17.40 5.33
CA TYR A 238 7.07 17.79 4.02
C TYR A 238 6.00 17.84 2.94
N ILE A 239 4.97 16.99 2.99
CA ILE A 239 3.88 17.01 1.99
C ILE A 239 3.06 18.31 2.04
N HIS A 240 3.00 18.98 3.21
CA HIS A 240 2.35 20.28 3.38
C HIS A 240 3.33 21.46 3.25
N ALA A 241 4.64 21.21 3.40
CA ALA A 241 5.67 22.26 3.32
C ALA A 241 6.17 22.51 1.88
N ILE A 242 6.09 21.52 0.99
CA ILE A 242 6.44 21.72 -0.42
C ILE A 242 5.46 22.73 -1.07
N PRO A 243 5.95 23.66 -1.92
CA PRO A 243 5.07 24.65 -2.55
C PRO A 243 3.96 24.03 -3.38
N ASN A 244 2.76 24.62 -3.32
CA ASN A 244 1.67 24.28 -4.22
C ASN A 244 2.04 24.65 -5.67
N THR A 245 1.64 23.82 -6.62
CA THR A 245 1.86 24.07 -8.05
C THR A 245 0.72 23.48 -8.87
N ALA A 246 0.41 24.11 -10.01
CA ALA A 246 -0.43 23.53 -11.06
C ALA A 246 0.37 22.64 -12.05
N SER A 247 1.70 22.66 -11.99
CA SER A 247 2.55 21.93 -12.93
C SER A 247 2.73 20.47 -12.52
N ASN A 248 2.17 19.55 -13.30
CA ASN A 248 2.29 18.10 -13.10
C ASN A 248 3.75 17.65 -12.95
N ARG A 249 4.65 18.15 -13.82
CA ARG A 249 6.08 17.81 -13.78
C ARG A 249 6.73 18.26 -12.46
N VAL A 250 6.42 19.47 -11.99
CA VAL A 250 6.97 19.99 -10.73
C VAL A 250 6.39 19.22 -9.55
N GLY A 251 5.06 18.98 -9.53
CA GLY A 251 4.40 18.22 -8.48
C GLY A 251 4.95 16.79 -8.35
N VAL A 252 5.17 16.09 -9.47
CA VAL A 252 5.78 14.74 -9.47
C VAL A 252 7.19 14.80 -8.87
N ALA A 253 8.01 15.78 -9.26
CA ALA A 253 9.35 15.94 -8.71
C ALA A 253 9.34 16.26 -7.21
N GLN A 254 8.42 17.11 -6.75
CA GLN A 254 8.24 17.41 -5.33
C GLN A 254 7.83 16.16 -4.55
N VAL A 255 6.88 15.37 -5.03
CA VAL A 255 6.48 14.11 -4.38
C VAL A 255 7.66 13.14 -4.32
N PHE A 256 8.42 12.94 -5.40
CA PHE A 256 9.64 12.12 -5.35
C PHE A 256 10.65 12.63 -4.32
N SER A 257 10.80 13.95 -4.16
CA SER A 257 11.69 14.51 -3.14
C SER A 257 11.26 14.13 -1.71
N VAL A 258 9.94 14.14 -1.44
CA VAL A 258 9.38 13.66 -0.17
C VAL A 258 9.59 12.16 0.00
N LEU A 259 9.33 11.37 -1.04
CA LEU A 259 9.56 9.92 -1.01
C LEU A 259 11.03 9.57 -0.74
N ASN A 260 11.97 10.30 -1.33
CA ASN A 260 13.40 10.12 -1.10
C ASN A 260 13.77 10.42 0.36
N ASN A 261 13.18 11.44 0.97
CA ASN A 261 13.42 11.80 2.37
C ASN A 261 12.93 10.72 3.37
N ILE A 262 11.83 10.04 3.07
CA ILE A 262 11.20 9.06 3.97
C ILE A 262 11.62 7.62 3.67
N SER A 263 12.39 7.39 2.63
CA SER A 263 12.89 6.05 2.27
C SER A 263 13.92 5.56 3.25
N VAL A 264 13.93 4.26 3.48
CA VAL A 264 14.99 3.58 4.23
C VAL A 264 16.18 3.32 3.32
N PRO A 265 17.40 3.77 3.70
CA PRO A 265 18.61 3.54 2.93
C PRO A 265 18.83 2.06 2.55
N MET A 266 19.39 1.83 1.37
CA MET A 266 19.68 0.50 0.89
C MET A 266 20.80 -0.16 1.71
N GLY A 267 20.58 -1.39 2.16
CA GLY A 267 21.58 -2.23 2.82
C GLY A 267 21.69 -2.06 4.33
N ILE A 268 20.86 -1.22 4.95
CA ILE A 268 20.82 -1.11 6.42
C ILE A 268 19.65 -1.88 7.01
N SER A 269 19.89 -2.44 8.20
CA SER A 269 18.86 -2.86 9.14
C SER A 269 19.03 -2.04 10.42
N THR A 270 17.94 -1.79 11.15
CA THR A 270 18.01 -0.98 12.37
C THR A 270 18.26 -1.90 13.58
N PRO A 271 19.27 -1.63 14.44
CA PRO A 271 19.50 -2.42 15.65
C PRO A 271 18.25 -2.47 16.55
N GLY A 272 17.87 -3.66 17.04
CA GLY A 272 16.64 -3.88 17.80
C GLY A 272 15.34 -3.93 16.97
N HIS A 273 15.42 -3.54 15.69
CA HIS A 273 14.32 -3.54 14.73
C HIS A 273 14.78 -4.17 13.40
N PRO A 274 15.17 -5.47 13.40
CA PRO A 274 15.77 -6.14 12.24
C PRO A 274 14.85 -6.22 11.01
N ASN A 275 13.58 -5.84 11.19
CA ASN A 275 12.54 -5.87 10.18
C ASN A 275 12.28 -4.50 9.53
N ILE A 276 12.93 -3.42 10.00
CA ILE A 276 12.99 -2.17 9.24
C ILE A 276 13.81 -2.44 7.98
N SER A 277 13.10 -2.44 6.86
CA SER A 277 13.57 -2.96 5.59
C SER A 277 14.08 -1.86 4.66
N THR A 278 15.02 -2.22 3.79
CA THR A 278 15.47 -1.38 2.67
C THR A 278 14.30 -1.00 1.75
N THR A 279 14.23 0.28 1.33
CA THR A 279 13.35 0.69 0.22
C THR A 279 13.81 0.05 -1.08
N ARG A 280 12.93 -0.74 -1.72
CA ARG A 280 13.17 -1.48 -2.97
C ARG A 280 12.76 -0.68 -4.20
N TRP A 281 11.65 0.04 -4.10
CA TRP A 281 11.16 0.89 -5.17
C TRP A 281 10.24 1.97 -4.62
N ARG A 282 10.00 2.97 -5.46
CA ARG A 282 9.07 4.06 -5.23
C ARG A 282 8.15 4.18 -6.42
N VAL A 283 6.92 4.60 -6.18
CA VAL A 283 5.96 4.91 -7.24
C VAL A 283 5.36 6.27 -7.01
N VAL A 284 5.02 6.94 -8.10
CA VAL A 284 4.26 8.19 -8.10
C VAL A 284 3.17 8.07 -9.15
N ALA A 285 1.92 8.22 -8.75
CA ALA A 285 0.75 8.23 -9.61
C ALA A 285 0.27 9.69 -9.78
N ASP A 286 0.48 10.23 -10.97
CA ASP A 286 -0.14 11.48 -11.40
C ASP A 286 -1.57 11.18 -11.85
N GLN A 287 -2.53 11.50 -10.99
CA GLN A 287 -3.94 11.15 -11.19
C GLN A 287 -4.65 12.12 -12.13
N LYS A 288 -4.02 13.25 -12.47
CA LYS A 288 -4.55 14.24 -13.42
C LYS A 288 -4.15 13.88 -14.86
N ASP A 289 -2.87 13.58 -15.09
CA ASP A 289 -2.37 13.17 -16.42
C ASP A 289 -2.47 11.67 -16.67
N LEU A 290 -2.87 10.87 -15.67
CA LEU A 290 -2.90 9.41 -15.73
C LEU A 290 -1.53 8.81 -16.11
N LYS A 291 -0.47 9.28 -15.44
CA LYS A 291 0.88 8.74 -15.58
C LYS A 291 1.32 8.05 -14.30
N TYR A 292 1.81 6.83 -14.42
CA TYR A 292 2.30 6.04 -13.28
C TYR A 292 3.81 5.86 -13.38
N TYR A 293 4.53 6.58 -12.53
CA TYR A 293 5.98 6.60 -12.46
C TYR A 293 6.47 5.50 -11.52
N PHE A 294 7.56 4.84 -11.90
CA PHE A 294 8.23 3.82 -11.11
C PHE A 294 9.72 4.15 -11.00
N ASN A 295 10.25 4.07 -9.79
CA ASN A 295 11.66 4.25 -9.49
C ASN A 295 12.21 3.04 -8.72
N SER A 296 13.13 2.30 -9.34
CA SER A 296 13.86 1.20 -8.70
C SER A 296 15.04 1.76 -7.92
N THR A 297 15.21 1.39 -6.65
CA THR A 297 16.36 1.85 -5.86
C THR A 297 17.64 1.09 -6.17
N SER A 298 17.53 -0.15 -6.65
CA SER A 298 18.69 -0.98 -6.96
C SER A 298 19.31 -0.69 -8.31
N SER A 299 18.51 -0.27 -9.30
CA SER A 299 19.00 0.09 -10.64
C SER A 299 19.03 1.60 -10.88
N MET A 300 18.43 2.40 -9.98
CA MET A 300 18.30 3.85 -10.10
C MET A 300 17.54 4.32 -11.36
N ASP A 301 16.72 3.42 -11.93
CA ASP A 301 15.86 3.74 -13.07
C ASP A 301 14.70 4.63 -12.64
N LEU A 302 14.32 5.58 -13.50
CA LEU A 302 13.06 6.32 -13.41
C LEU A 302 12.37 6.28 -14.76
N PHE A 303 11.21 5.65 -14.80
CA PHE A 303 10.38 5.54 -15.98
C PHE A 303 8.90 5.68 -15.59
N TRP A 304 8.03 5.78 -16.58
CA TRP A 304 6.59 5.87 -16.34
C TRP A 304 5.77 5.17 -17.41
N VAL A 305 4.53 4.91 -17.05
CA VAL A 305 3.49 4.37 -17.92
C VAL A 305 2.45 5.46 -18.13
N ASP A 306 2.31 5.97 -19.36
CA ASP A 306 1.23 6.87 -19.74
C ASP A 306 -0.03 6.06 -20.09
N LEU A 307 -1.02 6.02 -19.19
CA LEU A 307 -2.22 5.22 -19.40
C LEU A 307 -3.04 5.71 -20.59
N ASN A 308 -2.88 6.97 -21.03
CA ASN A 308 -3.56 7.48 -22.22
C ASN A 308 -3.02 6.86 -23.52
N LYS A 309 -1.80 6.30 -23.49
CA LYS A 309 -1.18 5.61 -24.63
C LYS A 309 -1.32 4.09 -24.54
N ALA A 310 -1.69 3.56 -23.39
CA ALA A 310 -1.89 2.12 -23.22
C ALA A 310 -3.25 1.69 -23.82
N ASP A 311 -3.24 0.68 -24.68
CA ASP A 311 -4.49 -0.01 -25.04
C ASP A 311 -5.00 -0.82 -23.84
N LEU A 312 -6.07 -0.32 -23.22
CA LEU A 312 -6.73 -0.87 -22.05
C LEU A 312 -8.22 -1.21 -22.32
N LYS A 313 -8.61 -1.26 -23.60
CA LYS A 313 -9.99 -1.55 -24.00
C LYS A 313 -10.33 -3.03 -23.81
N PRO A 314 -11.62 -3.38 -23.64
CA PRO A 314 -12.06 -4.77 -23.66
C PRO A 314 -11.54 -5.53 -24.89
N GLY A 315 -10.94 -6.70 -24.66
CA GLY A 315 -10.36 -7.55 -25.70
C GLY A 315 -8.89 -7.28 -26.03
N ALA A 316 -8.29 -6.21 -25.51
CA ALA A 316 -6.85 -6.02 -25.59
C ALA A 316 -6.10 -7.14 -24.81
N PRO A 317 -4.85 -7.46 -25.16
CA PRO A 317 -4.07 -8.43 -24.40
C PRO A 317 -3.62 -7.86 -23.06
N VAL A 318 -3.58 -8.71 -22.04
CA VAL A 318 -2.80 -8.46 -20.82
C VAL A 318 -1.32 -8.32 -21.21
N ARG A 319 -0.64 -7.32 -20.68
CA ARG A 319 0.79 -7.12 -20.92
C ARG A 319 1.57 -6.95 -19.63
N MET A 320 2.83 -7.33 -19.65
CA MET A 320 3.77 -7.22 -18.53
C MET A 320 5.04 -6.53 -19.00
N LEU A 321 5.63 -5.70 -18.13
CA LEU A 321 6.96 -5.14 -18.37
C LEU A 321 8.02 -6.14 -17.88
N PRO A 322 8.89 -6.66 -18.77
CA PRO A 322 10.02 -7.49 -18.36
C PRO A 322 10.92 -6.71 -17.39
N MET A 323 11.19 -7.26 -16.21
CA MET A 323 12.03 -6.61 -15.20
C MET A 323 12.75 -7.66 -14.36
N GLY A 324 13.87 -7.29 -13.76
CA GLY A 324 14.57 -8.10 -12.75
C GLY A 324 15.66 -9.03 -13.29
N GLN A 325 15.96 -8.98 -14.60
CA GLN A 325 17.07 -9.70 -15.25
C GLN A 325 18.17 -8.72 -15.76
N GLY A 326 18.23 -7.52 -15.19
CA GLY A 326 19.19 -6.48 -15.56
C GLY A 326 18.66 -5.47 -16.58
N GLU A 327 17.38 -5.54 -16.94
CA GLU A 327 16.73 -4.50 -17.75
C GLU A 327 16.75 -3.15 -17.02
N THR A 328 17.03 -2.09 -17.77
CA THR A 328 16.96 -0.71 -17.31
C THR A 328 16.03 0.08 -18.22
N TYR A 329 15.31 1.04 -17.64
CA TYR A 329 14.27 1.78 -18.33
C TYR A 329 14.36 3.27 -18.01
N ASN A 330 13.99 4.08 -18.99
CA ASN A 330 13.89 5.53 -18.85
C ASN A 330 12.75 6.03 -19.71
N GLY A 331 12.07 7.08 -19.28
CA GLY A 331 11.02 7.70 -20.06
C GLY A 331 9.68 6.96 -19.97
N ASP A 332 8.85 7.17 -20.98
CA ASP A 332 7.61 6.42 -21.19
C ASP A 332 7.92 5.02 -21.74
N VAL A 333 7.40 3.98 -21.10
CA VAL A 333 7.72 2.58 -21.43
C VAL A 333 6.53 1.76 -21.90
N VAL A 334 5.40 2.38 -22.25
CA VAL A 334 4.19 1.66 -22.71
C VAL A 334 4.48 0.70 -23.88
N ASP A 335 5.41 1.05 -24.76
CA ASP A 335 5.83 0.23 -25.91
C ASP A 335 6.72 -0.96 -25.54
N LYS A 336 7.24 -1.01 -24.29
CA LYS A 336 8.09 -2.09 -23.78
C LYS A 336 7.30 -3.20 -23.09
N PHE A 337 6.01 -2.99 -22.85
CA PHE A 337 5.12 -4.00 -22.30
C PHE A 337 4.83 -5.09 -23.33
N VAL A 338 5.07 -6.35 -22.97
CA VAL A 338 4.88 -7.51 -23.85
C VAL A 338 3.62 -8.30 -23.48
N PRO A 339 2.84 -8.81 -24.45
CA PRO A 339 1.72 -9.71 -24.17
C PRO A 339 2.14 -10.86 -23.25
N SER A 340 1.38 -11.08 -22.19
CA SER A 340 1.71 -12.06 -21.15
C SER A 340 0.46 -12.70 -20.59
N LYS A 341 0.55 -13.97 -20.20
CA LYS A 341 -0.51 -14.60 -19.44
C LYS A 341 -0.64 -13.88 -18.09
N PRO A 342 -1.85 -13.47 -17.65
CA PRO A 342 -2.02 -12.86 -16.33
C PRO A 342 -1.52 -13.81 -15.25
N PHE A 343 -0.84 -13.25 -14.25
CA PHE A 343 -0.50 -14.00 -13.05
C PHE A 343 -1.79 -14.37 -12.29
N GLN A 344 -1.70 -15.35 -11.39
CA GLN A 344 -2.83 -15.74 -10.55
C GLN A 344 -2.69 -15.11 -9.18
N PHE A 345 -3.74 -14.48 -8.67
CA PHE A 345 -3.81 -14.11 -7.26
C PHE A 345 -3.58 -15.36 -6.40
N ALA A 346 -2.73 -15.25 -5.38
CA ALA A 346 -2.55 -16.33 -4.43
C ALA A 346 -3.91 -16.68 -3.80
N PRO A 347 -4.44 -17.90 -4.03
CA PRO A 347 -5.71 -18.28 -3.46
C PRO A 347 -5.57 -18.47 -1.95
N VAL A 348 -6.68 -18.34 -1.22
CA VAL A 348 -6.73 -18.73 0.18
C VAL A 348 -6.58 -20.25 0.27
N PRO A 349 -5.61 -20.78 1.04
CA PRO A 349 -5.43 -22.22 1.18
C PRO A 349 -6.66 -22.92 1.80
N PRO A 350 -6.98 -24.17 1.41
CA PRO A 350 -8.13 -24.91 1.94
C PRO A 350 -8.17 -25.02 3.47
N GLU A 351 -7.02 -25.18 4.11
CA GLU A 351 -6.87 -25.25 5.56
C GLU A 351 -7.25 -23.94 6.26
N VAL A 352 -6.99 -22.80 5.62
CA VAL A 352 -7.43 -21.48 6.10
C VAL A 352 -8.94 -21.34 5.88
N LEU A 353 -9.45 -21.69 4.69
CA LEU A 353 -10.88 -21.63 4.39
C LEU A 353 -11.74 -22.49 5.33
N ALA A 354 -11.19 -23.60 5.84
CA ALA A 354 -11.88 -24.49 6.76
C ALA A 354 -12.19 -23.84 8.13
N ALA A 355 -11.50 -22.76 8.49
CA ALA A 355 -11.78 -21.96 9.69
C ALA A 355 -12.95 -20.97 9.50
N TYR A 356 -13.26 -20.57 8.26
CA TYR A 356 -14.31 -19.61 7.92
C TYR A 356 -15.65 -20.30 7.61
N ARG A 357 -16.12 -21.13 8.55
CA ARG A 357 -17.37 -21.91 8.41
C ARG A 357 -18.61 -21.11 8.72
#